data_AF-A0A1Q7Q753-F1
#
_entry.id   AF-A0A1Q7Q753-F1
#
_cell.length_a   1.000
_cell.length_b   1.000
_cell.length_c   1.000
_cell.angle_alpha   90.00
_cell.angle_beta   90.00
_cell.angle_gamma   90.00
#
_symmetry.space_group_name_H-M   'P 1'
#
loop_
_entity.id
_entity.type
_entity.pdbx_description
1 polymer ?
#
loop_
_entity_poly.entity_id
_entity_poly.type
_entity_poly.pdbx_seq_one_letter_code
_entity_poly.pdbx_strand_id
1 'polypeptide(L)' 'MRQILRERDAMICRSCSNEERASEGYPCTNCGTFICIICTFRGVIYCRKCEEQMADPRNKRSA' A
#
# COMPACT_ATOMS: atom_id res chain seq x y z
N MET A 1 -11.95 -28.01 -21.64
CA MET A 1 -11.42 -27.70 -20.29
C MET A 1 -11.67 -26.23 -20.00
N ARG A 2 -12.46 -25.90 -18.96
CA ARG A 2 -12.64 -24.52 -18.52
C ARG A 2 -11.35 -24.06 -17.84
N GLN A 3 -10.69 -23.06 -18.41
CA GLN A 3 -9.53 -22.42 -17.82
C GLN A 3 -9.98 -21.72 -16.53
N ILE A 4 -9.60 -22.26 -15.37
CA ILE A 4 -9.85 -21.60 -14.09
C ILE A 4 -8.90 -20.41 -14.01
N LEU A 5 -9.40 -19.22 -14.38
CA LEU A 5 -8.79 -17.95 -13.99
C LEU A 5 -8.89 -17.84 -12.47
N ARG A 6 -7.92 -18.41 -11.75
CA ARG A 6 -7.72 -18.07 -10.35
C ARG A 6 -7.19 -16.64 -10.36
N GLU A 7 -8.07 -15.66 -10.16
CA GLU A 7 -7.63 -14.29 -9.91
C GLU A 7 -6.59 -14.33 -8.79
N ARG A 8 -5.37 -13.92 -9.12
CA ARG A 8 -4.30 -13.78 -8.15
C ARG A 8 -4.62 -12.54 -7.34
N ASP A 9 -5.32 -12.72 -6.23
CA ASP A 9 -5.59 -11.68 -5.23
C ASP A 9 -4.29 -11.26 -4.49
N ALA A 10 -3.11 -11.49 -5.06
CA ALA A 10 -1.85 -11.14 -4.43
C ALA A 10 -1.43 -9.73 -4.90
N MET A 11 -1.17 -8.83 -3.95
CA MET A 11 -0.69 -7.48 -4.21
C MET A 11 0.54 -7.16 -3.36
N ILE A 12 1.43 -6.33 -3.91
CA ILE A 12 2.66 -5.90 -3.23
C ILE A 12 2.35 -4.69 -2.35
N CYS A 13 2.59 -4.81 -1.05
CA CYS A 13 2.46 -3.72 -0.10
C CYS A 13 3.45 -2.59 -0.44
N ARG A 14 2.95 -1.35 -0.59
CA ARG A 14 3.82 -0.18 -0.86
C ARG A 14 4.47 0.44 0.38
N SER A 15 4.29 -0.18 1.55
CA SER A 15 5.05 0.15 2.75
C SER A 15 6.22 -0.81 2.97
N CYS A 16 5.96 -2.12 3.04
CA CYS A 16 6.97 -3.14 3.36
C CYS A 16 7.50 -3.96 2.18
N SER A 17 6.93 -3.79 0.98
CA SER A 17 7.30 -4.53 -0.26
C SER A 17 7.03 -6.03 -0.24
N ASN A 18 6.32 -6.56 0.76
CA ASN A 18 5.86 -7.96 0.77
C ASN A 18 4.63 -8.15 -0.13
N GLU A 19 4.53 -9.33 -0.75
CA GLU A 19 3.35 -9.76 -1.51
C GLU A 19 2.35 -10.41 -0.55
N GLU A 20 1.15 -9.83 -0.48
CA GLU A 20 0.10 -10.23 0.47
C GLU A 20 -1.27 -10.25 -0.22
N ARG A 21 -2.29 -10.79 0.44
CA ARG A 21 -3.66 -10.81 -0.11
C ARG A 21 -4.27 -9.41 -0.16
N ALA A 22 -4.69 -9.00 -1.35
CA ALA A 22 -5.28 -7.70 -1.65
C ALA A 22 -6.58 -7.50 -0.87
N SER A 23 -7.38 -8.55 -0.74
CA SER A 23 -8.66 -8.53 -0.03
C SER A 23 -8.53 -8.22 1.47
N GLU A 24 -7.33 -8.33 2.06
CA GLU A 24 -7.12 -8.11 3.50
C GLU A 24 -6.38 -6.80 3.82
N GLY A 25 -5.86 -6.09 2.81
CA GLY A 25 -5.15 -4.83 3.05
C GLY A 25 -6.05 -3.60 3.03
N TYR A 26 -5.44 -2.48 3.40
CA TYR A 26 -6.07 -1.17 3.46
C TYR A 26 -5.35 -0.19 2.52
N PRO A 27 -6.05 0.82 1.99
CA PRO A 27 -5.45 1.82 1.12
C PRO A 27 -4.62 2.83 1.91
N CYS A 28 -3.52 3.30 1.33
CA CYS A 28 -2.77 4.46 1.79
C CYS A 28 -3.68 5.70 1.82
N THR A 29 -3.65 6.43 2.94
CA THR A 29 -4.54 7.59 3.17
C THR A 29 -4.30 8.74 2.18
N ASN A 30 -3.10 8.87 1.61
CA ASN A 30 -2.78 9.95 0.67
C ASN A 30 -2.99 9.58 -0.81
N CYS A 31 -2.58 8.38 -1.23
CA CYS A 31 -2.57 8.01 -2.66
C CYS A 31 -3.36 6.73 -3.01
N GLY A 32 -4.05 6.13 -2.04
CA GLY A 32 -4.90 4.96 -2.25
C GLY A 32 -4.16 3.64 -2.52
N THR A 33 -2.84 3.64 -2.53
CA THR A 33 -2.07 2.42 -2.84
C THR A 33 -2.15 1.36 -1.75
N PHE A 34 -2.00 0.09 -2.12
CA PHE A 34 -2.16 -1.05 -1.21
C PHE A 34 -1.15 -1.07 -0.06
N ILE A 35 -1.66 -1.18 1.16
CA ILE A 35 -0.92 -1.45 2.40
C ILE A 35 -1.44 -2.78 2.97
N CYS A 36 -0.56 -3.74 3.26
CA CYS A 36 -1.01 -5.04 3.76
C CYS A 36 -1.58 -4.96 5.18
N ILE A 37 -2.34 -5.99 5.57
CA ILE A 37 -2.95 -6.10 6.90
C ILE A 37 -1.90 -6.01 8.03
N ILE A 38 -0.72 -6.61 7.83
CA ILE A 38 0.37 -6.59 8.83
C ILE A 38 0.89 -5.17 9.07
N CYS A 39 1.06 -4.38 8.01
CA CYS A 39 1.43 -2.95 8.13
C CYS A 39 0.32 -2.16 8.81
N THR A 40 -0.95 -2.46 8.50
CA THR A 40 -2.10 -1.82 9.12
C THR A 40 -2.14 -2.08 10.63
N PHE A 41 -1.93 -3.33 11.08
CA PHE A 41 -1.84 -3.67 12.51
C PHE A 41 -0.66 -2.99 13.22
N ARG A 42 0.40 -2.63 12.48
CA ARG A 42 1.54 -1.85 13.00
C ARG A 42 1.26 -0.34 13.04
N GLY A 43 0.06 0.10 12.65
CA GLY A 43 -0.33 1.52 12.62
C GLY A 43 0.14 2.27 11.37
N VAL A 44 0.60 1.57 10.33
CA VAL A 44 1.03 2.21 9.08
C VAL A 44 -0.19 2.59 8.26
N ILE A 45 -0.41 3.90 8.07
CA ILE A 45 -1.54 4.47 7.30
C ILE A 45 -1.10 5.12 5.98
N TYR A 46 0.20 5.22 5.74
CA TYR A 46 0.80 5.80 4.54
C TYR A 46 1.79 4.83 3.90
N CYS A 47 1.92 4.88 2.58
CA CYS A 47 2.97 4.15 1.87
C CYS A 47 4.32 4.86 2.03
N ARG A 48 5.42 4.15 1.72
CA ARG A 48 6.78 4.67 1.92
C ARG A 48 7.01 6.03 1.24
N LYS A 49 6.52 6.17 0.00
CA LYS A 49 6.60 7.44 -0.74
C LYS A 49 5.84 8.59 -0.07
N CYS A 50 4.69 8.31 0.52
CA CYS A 50 3.88 9.34 1.18
C CYS A 50 4.48 9.71 2.55
N GLU A 51 5.00 8.73 3.28
CA GLU A 51 5.76 8.98 4.52
C GLU A 51 6.97 9.88 4.25
N GLU A 52 7.76 9.58 3.21
CA GLU A 52 8.93 10.40 2.83
C GLU A 52 8.54 11.84 2.48
N GLN A 53 7.41 12.04 1.79
CA GLN A 53 6.90 13.37 1.44
C GLN A 53 6.42 14.18 2.65
N MET A 54 5.92 13.51 3.69
CA MET A 54 5.49 14.16 4.93
C MET A 54 6.69 14.46 5.85
N ALA A 55 7.69 13.58 5.84
CA ALA A 55 8.91 13.73 6.63
C ALA A 55 9.85 14.82 6.08
N ASP A 56 9.82 15.12 4.78
CA ASP A 56 10.64 16.19 4.19
C ASP A 56 9.92 17.56 4.23
N PRO A 57 10.35 18.50 5.10
CA PRO A 57 9.71 19.81 5.22
C PRO A 57 9.92 20.73 4.01
N ARG A 58 10.77 20.35 3.03
CA ARG A 58 11.04 21.12 1.81
C ARG A 58 10.12 20.72 0.65
N ASN A 59 9.42 19.60 0.76
CA ASN A 59 8.46 19.07 -0.22
C ASN A 59 7.11 19.83 -0.26
N LYS A 60 6.99 20.98 0.40
CA LYS A 60 5.82 21.88 0.35
C LYS A 60 5.70 22.68 -0.97
N ARG A 61 5.96 22.07 -2.14
CA ARG A 61 5.86 22.78 -3.42
C ARG A 61 5.16 21.97 -4.51
N SER A 62 3.85 22.10 -4.55
CA SER A 62 3.11 22.44 -5.78
C SER A 62 1.71 22.84 -5.35
N ALA A 63 1.54 24.14 -5.16
CA ALA A 63 0.25 24.80 -5.35
C ALA A 63 0.09 25.05 -6.85
#